data_AF-A0A179H9Q6-F1
#
_entry.id   AF-A0A179H9Q6-F1
#
_cell.length_a   1.000
_cell.length_b   1.000
_cell.length_c   1.000
_cell.angle_alpha   90.00
_cell.angle_beta   90.00
_cell.angle_gamma   90.00
#
_symmetry.space_group_name_H-M   'P 1'
#
loop_
_entity.id
_entity.type
_entity.pdbx_description
1 polymer ?
#
loop_
_entity_poly.entity_id
_entity_poly.type
_entity_poly.pdbx_seq_one_letter_code
_entity_poly.pdbx_strand_id
1 'polypeptide(L)'
;MLLAKGLPALNVRFSSVMIVGLLVVLCVQAARYWPQGHSRAFLVDVKYNNVVGEISAEEEYLERLVDLYGLTNLTKWQAWRVQPSTSAGEESGPVTDVHLNFDSARSQKIINLQEPYSEDLHASKKLALPVRIGEGHEFADSSEFLFGISTSYDRIKAGDWAMVRAWQRWLTKGKKSSNGAGLVLMMDQLADKKLREVDEKLHAAGIDAYVMSTDVPMSMARRYYELVRILKTYSATLAASGQRKRWYGVIEDSVFFPSLPYLRSRLASYDSNAQLVVGLPSERADWHEEADDNGGTITTSGGGALMLTREAVSRIPRLPCLERDAGEDPVRPKRWDEILKKCMKKAAAMDMHIIPSLYSPRDEPTELYIAGHETGARPLVLHDYHRRYKIDVGMAHLVTNVCGDACFMQRYLFHDNWVLVNGVSISEHPDGLEYPHKKDHHQKTDDDQEEQEQEQEKERRRPKVTGQLVIDDKEDVQRVALSWTGRRNVWALLDSAVSSDGDVWQAYLKKGARGATPAAEGAEEMDSVIVLIWEYNRR
;
A
#
# COMPACT_ATOMS: atom_id res chain seq x y z
N MET A 1 -1.95 39.32 79.82
CA MET A 1 -3.23 38.86 79.25
C MET A 1 -3.61 39.78 78.11
N LEU A 2 -3.47 39.35 76.86
CA LEU A 2 -4.21 39.89 75.71
C LEU A 2 -4.21 38.80 74.62
N LEU A 3 -5.42 38.37 74.30
CA LEU A 3 -5.76 37.25 73.42
C LEU A 3 -5.47 37.58 71.95
N ALA A 4 -4.66 36.77 71.28
CA ALA A 4 -4.65 36.69 69.82
C ALA A 4 -5.83 35.79 69.38
N LYS A 5 -6.90 36.41 68.87
CA LYS A 5 -8.03 35.70 68.26
C LYS A 5 -7.57 35.01 66.98
N GLY A 6 -7.77 33.70 66.92
CA GLY A 6 -7.52 32.89 65.73
C GLY A 6 -8.40 33.33 64.56
N LEU A 7 -7.81 33.37 63.36
CA LEU A 7 -8.57 33.50 62.13
C LEU A 7 -9.57 32.34 62.00
N PRO A 8 -10.83 32.61 61.61
CA PRO A 8 -11.84 31.57 61.51
C PRO A 8 -11.42 30.53 60.46
N ALA A 9 -11.51 29.25 60.82
CA ALA A 9 -11.16 28.11 59.96
C ALA A 9 -11.86 28.12 58.58
N LEU A 10 -12.94 28.90 58.44
CA LEU A 10 -13.62 29.15 57.17
C LEU A 10 -12.74 29.89 56.15
N ASN A 11 -11.96 30.89 56.58
CA ASN A 11 -11.11 31.69 55.69
C ASN A 11 -9.91 30.89 55.17
N VAL A 12 -9.38 29.97 55.98
CA VAL A 12 -8.31 29.05 55.54
C VAL A 12 -8.85 28.08 54.50
N ARG A 13 -10.05 27.52 54.72
CA ARG A 13 -10.70 26.61 53.76
C ARG A 13 -11.04 27.31 52.44
N PHE A 14 -11.53 28.55 52.49
CA PHE A 14 -11.82 29.33 51.28
C PHE A 14 -10.55 29.66 50.50
N SER A 15 -9.46 30.02 51.20
CA SER A 15 -8.15 30.23 50.59
C SER A 15 -7.60 28.96 49.95
N SER A 16 -7.74 27.80 50.60
CA SER A 16 -7.31 26.52 50.03
C SER A 16 -8.11 26.13 48.79
N VAL A 17 -9.43 26.34 48.79
CA VAL A 17 -10.29 26.06 47.63
C VAL A 17 -9.97 27.00 46.46
N MET A 18 -9.70 28.28 46.73
CA MET A 18 -9.28 29.23 45.69
C MET A 18 -7.91 28.87 45.10
N ILE A 19 -6.95 28.46 45.93
CA ILE A 19 -5.62 28.03 45.46
C ILE A 19 -5.73 26.76 44.62
N VAL A 20 -6.53 25.77 45.04
CA VAL A 20 -6.78 24.56 44.26
C VAL A 20 -7.49 24.90 42.95
N GLY A 21 -8.48 25.79 42.96
CA GLY A 21 -9.14 26.27 41.75
C GLY A 21 -8.18 26.95 40.78
N LEU A 22 -7.27 27.80 41.28
CA LEU A 22 -6.23 28.44 40.49
C LEU A 22 -5.22 27.44 39.93
N LEU A 23 -4.81 26.44 40.71
CA LEU A 23 -3.93 25.37 40.26
C LEU A 23 -4.60 24.51 39.19
N VAL A 24 -5.89 24.20 39.33
CA VAL A 24 -6.65 23.46 38.30
C VAL A 24 -6.78 24.28 37.03
N VAL A 25 -7.08 25.59 37.12
CA VAL A 25 -7.15 26.47 35.95
C VAL A 25 -5.78 26.62 35.29
N LEU A 26 -4.70 26.74 36.06
CA LEU A 26 -3.33 26.78 35.55
C LEU A 26 -2.92 25.44 34.94
N CYS A 27 -3.32 24.30 35.49
CA CYS A 27 -3.08 22.98 34.90
C CYS A 27 -3.90 22.78 33.61
N VAL A 28 -5.15 23.26 33.55
CA VAL A 28 -5.98 23.21 32.34
C VAL A 28 -5.45 24.17 31.27
N GLN A 29 -5.01 25.37 31.64
CA GLN A 29 -4.35 26.30 30.73
C GLN A 29 -2.99 25.74 30.29
N ALA A 30 -2.18 25.21 31.19
CA ALA A 30 -0.91 24.56 30.85
C ALA A 30 -1.12 23.30 29.99
N ALA A 31 -2.21 22.54 30.15
CA ALA A 31 -2.55 21.42 29.27
C ALA A 31 -3.08 21.88 27.89
N ARG A 32 -3.70 23.07 27.82
CA ARG A 32 -4.13 23.70 26.55
C ARG A 32 -2.98 24.42 25.82
N TYR A 33 -1.98 24.90 26.56
CA TYR A 33 -0.79 25.60 26.05
C TYR A 33 0.46 24.71 26.01
N TRP A 34 0.43 23.50 26.58
CA TRP A 34 1.38 22.46 26.25
C TRP A 34 1.19 22.26 24.75
N PRO A 35 2.21 22.51 23.92
CA PRO A 35 2.07 22.16 22.52
C PRO A 35 1.75 20.68 22.53
N GLN A 36 0.53 20.30 22.13
CA GLN A 36 0.26 18.94 21.69
C GLN A 36 1.43 18.62 20.78
N GLY A 37 2.31 17.75 21.26
CA GLY A 37 3.60 17.51 20.64
C GLY A 37 3.29 16.94 19.27
N HIS A 38 3.21 17.80 18.27
CA HIS A 38 3.28 17.41 16.89
C HIS A 38 4.66 16.77 16.83
N SER A 39 4.70 15.44 16.73
CA SER A 39 5.92 14.66 16.57
C SER A 39 6.58 15.12 15.27
N ARG A 40 7.32 16.23 15.33
CA ARG A 40 8.06 16.78 14.20
C ARG A 40 9.19 15.82 13.88
N ALA A 41 9.47 15.66 12.60
CA ALA A 41 10.66 14.93 12.19
C ALA A 41 11.89 15.60 12.79
N PHE A 42 12.86 14.79 13.22
CA PHE A 42 14.11 15.29 13.78
C PHE A 42 15.28 14.41 13.32
N LEU A 43 16.47 15.02 13.31
CA LEU A 43 17.74 14.37 12.98
C LEU A 43 18.58 14.21 14.23
N VAL A 44 19.17 13.03 14.42
CA VAL A 44 20.14 12.76 15.50
C VAL A 44 21.36 12.07 14.92
N ASP A 45 22.55 12.49 15.36
CA ASP A 45 23.80 11.78 15.08
C ASP A 45 23.90 10.52 15.96
N VAL A 46 24.20 9.38 15.33
CA VAL A 46 24.38 8.10 16.00
C VAL A 46 25.87 7.86 16.20
N LYS A 47 26.27 7.55 17.43
CA LYS A 47 27.68 7.22 17.74
C LYS A 47 28.01 5.81 17.26
N TYR A 48 29.09 5.71 16.49
CA TYR A 48 29.66 4.45 16.04
C TYR A 48 30.40 3.76 17.20
N ASN A 49 29.90 2.58 17.62
CA ASN A 49 30.56 1.73 18.61
C ASN A 49 30.82 0.37 17.97
N ASN A 50 31.94 0.22 17.26
CA ASN A 50 32.35 -1.08 16.77
C ASN A 50 33.08 -1.88 17.84
N VAL A 51 32.70 -3.15 18.00
CA VAL A 51 33.54 -4.15 18.67
C VAL A 51 34.55 -4.63 17.62
N VAL A 52 35.84 -4.50 17.91
CA VAL A 52 36.91 -4.88 16.97
C VAL A 52 36.86 -6.39 16.72
N GLY A 53 36.64 -6.80 15.46
CA GLY A 53 36.75 -8.20 15.01
C GLY A 53 35.45 -8.89 14.58
N GLU A 54 34.28 -8.23 14.69
CA GLU A 54 33.00 -8.74 14.15
C GLU A 54 32.59 -7.95 12.91
N ILE A 55 32.03 -8.64 11.90
CA ILE A 55 31.42 -8.02 10.72
C ILE A 55 30.17 -7.28 11.19
N SER A 56 30.02 -6.02 10.79
CA SER A 56 28.84 -5.22 11.13
C SER A 56 27.62 -5.62 10.29
N ALA A 57 26.41 -5.37 10.80
CA ALA A 57 25.17 -5.64 10.06
C ALA A 57 25.09 -4.87 8.72
N GLU A 58 25.65 -3.67 8.68
CA GLU A 58 25.81 -2.88 7.46
C GLU A 58 26.72 -3.58 6.42
N GLU A 59 27.82 -4.21 6.86
CA GLU A 59 28.72 -4.98 5.99
C GLU A 59 28.05 -6.27 5.48
N GLU A 60 27.39 -7.03 6.36
CA GLU A 60 26.63 -8.23 5.96
C GLU A 60 25.54 -7.89 4.92
N TYR A 61 24.85 -6.76 5.11
CA TYR A 61 23.84 -6.32 4.16
C TYR A 61 24.45 -5.89 2.83
N LEU A 62 25.62 -5.23 2.84
CA LEU A 62 26.36 -4.92 1.62
C LEU A 62 26.76 -6.19 0.86
N GLU A 63 27.35 -7.19 1.54
CA GLU A 63 27.73 -8.47 0.94
C GLU A 63 26.54 -9.14 0.24
N ARG A 64 25.38 -9.17 0.91
CA ARG A 64 24.12 -9.65 0.33
C ARG A 64 23.77 -8.91 -0.97
N LEU A 65 23.87 -7.58 -0.99
CA LEU A 65 23.53 -6.79 -2.17
C LEU A 65 24.49 -7.06 -3.33
N VAL A 66 25.79 -7.22 -3.04
CA VAL A 66 26.80 -7.55 -4.04
C VAL A 66 26.54 -8.94 -4.64
N ASP A 67 26.33 -9.94 -3.79
CA ASP A 67 26.12 -11.33 -4.21
C ASP A 67 24.85 -11.53 -5.04
N LEU A 68 23.76 -10.85 -4.67
CA LEU A 68 22.47 -11.04 -5.32
C LEU A 68 22.28 -10.18 -6.57
N TYR A 69 22.84 -8.96 -6.61
CA TYR A 69 22.48 -7.96 -7.62
C TYR A 69 23.65 -7.46 -8.49
N GLY A 70 24.90 -7.70 -8.11
CA GLY A 70 26.06 -7.36 -8.94
C GLY A 70 26.26 -5.86 -9.18
N LEU A 71 26.58 -5.12 -8.12
CA LEU A 71 26.87 -3.68 -8.13
C LEU A 71 28.23 -3.36 -8.80
N THR A 72 28.43 -2.11 -9.24
CA THR A 72 29.74 -1.66 -9.74
C THR A 72 30.80 -1.62 -8.63
N ASN A 73 32.04 -2.01 -8.92
CA ASN A 73 33.13 -2.02 -7.94
C ASN A 73 33.29 -0.69 -7.17
N LEU A 74 33.11 0.43 -7.86
CA LEU A 74 32.93 1.73 -7.20
C LEU A 74 31.43 2.03 -7.19
N THR A 75 30.86 2.22 -6.01
CA THR A 75 29.43 2.46 -5.82
C THR A 75 29.24 3.69 -4.94
N LYS A 76 28.28 4.54 -5.27
CA LYS A 76 27.83 5.60 -4.37
C LYS A 76 26.93 5.00 -3.30
N TRP A 77 27.19 5.31 -2.04
CA TRP A 77 26.53 4.72 -0.89
C TRP A 77 26.06 5.80 0.09
N GLN A 78 24.85 5.63 0.60
CA GLN A 78 24.26 6.46 1.64
C GLN A 78 23.34 5.59 2.48
N ALA A 79 23.38 5.72 3.80
CA ALA A 79 22.55 4.94 4.70
C ALA A 79 21.91 5.82 5.79
N TRP A 80 20.66 5.51 6.12
CA TRP A 80 19.87 6.21 7.12
C TRP A 80 19.27 5.23 8.12
N ARG A 81 19.30 5.58 9.40
CA ARG A 81 18.42 4.96 10.40
C ARG A 81 17.10 5.70 10.43
N VAL A 82 15.99 5.00 10.38
CA VAL A 82 14.65 5.58 10.35
C VAL A 82 13.88 5.09 11.57
N GLN A 83 13.43 6.02 12.41
CA GLN A 83 12.56 5.71 13.53
C GLN A 83 11.14 6.19 13.21
N PRO A 84 10.15 5.28 13.15
CA PRO A 84 8.76 5.69 13.11
C PRO A 84 8.40 6.52 14.33
N SER A 85 7.87 7.72 14.10
CA SER A 85 7.23 8.52 15.13
C SER A 85 5.71 8.47 14.92
N THR A 86 4.96 8.18 15.97
CA THR A 86 3.50 8.25 15.89
C THR A 86 3.09 9.71 15.94
N SER A 87 2.47 10.22 14.88
CA SER A 87 1.81 11.52 14.92
C SER A 87 0.49 11.37 15.70
N ALA A 88 0.39 12.02 16.85
CA ALA A 88 -0.89 12.17 17.52
C ALA A 88 -1.64 13.31 16.82
N GLY A 89 -2.61 13.01 15.96
CA GLY A 89 -3.75 13.93 15.80
C GLY A 89 -4.30 14.26 14.42
N GLU A 90 -3.69 13.90 13.29
CA GLU A 90 -4.30 14.20 11.97
C GLU A 90 -4.11 13.04 10.98
N GLU A 91 -5.17 12.68 10.27
CA GLU A 91 -5.08 11.86 9.06
C GLU A 91 -4.09 12.54 8.12
N SER A 92 -2.86 12.01 8.06
CA SER A 92 -1.83 12.58 7.20
C SER A 92 -2.34 12.52 5.76
N GLY A 93 -2.49 13.70 5.16
CA GLY A 93 -2.91 13.88 3.78
C GLY A 93 -2.03 13.14 2.76
N PRO A 94 -2.23 13.37 1.46
CA PRO A 94 -1.55 12.61 0.40
C PRO A 94 -0.02 12.82 0.38
N VAL A 95 0.49 13.80 1.12
CA VAL A 95 1.93 14.04 1.32
C VAL A 95 2.16 14.31 2.81
N THR A 96 3.21 13.71 3.34
CA THR A 96 3.75 14.04 4.67
C THR A 96 4.93 14.98 4.48
N ASP A 97 4.79 16.25 4.83
CA ASP A 97 5.91 17.21 4.82
C ASP A 97 6.82 16.95 6.03
N VAL A 98 8.09 16.67 5.75
CA VAL A 98 9.09 16.31 6.76
C VAL A 98 9.77 17.56 7.34
N HIS A 99 9.78 18.69 6.62
CA HIS A 99 10.51 19.91 6.99
C HIS A 99 12.01 19.73 7.29
N LEU A 100 12.61 18.65 6.79
CA LEU A 100 14.04 18.35 6.89
C LEU A 100 14.60 18.13 5.49
N ASN A 101 15.89 18.39 5.32
CA ASN A 101 16.61 18.00 4.11
C ASN A 101 16.93 16.51 4.17
N PHE A 102 16.62 15.78 3.10
CA PHE A 102 17.04 14.40 2.94
C PHE A 102 18.55 14.34 2.71
N ASP A 103 19.07 15.05 1.71
CA ASP A 103 20.50 15.21 1.53
C ASP A 103 21.02 16.39 2.35
N SER A 104 21.28 16.14 3.63
CA SER A 104 22.02 17.10 4.46
C SER A 104 23.50 17.17 4.03
N ALA A 105 23.73 17.83 2.88
CA ALA A 105 24.94 18.46 2.36
C ALA A 105 26.12 17.57 1.85
N ARG A 106 25.86 16.50 1.07
CA ARG A 106 26.83 15.52 0.43
C ARG A 106 26.96 14.18 1.16
N SER A 107 25.83 13.57 1.50
CA SER A 107 25.80 12.31 2.27
C SER A 107 26.16 11.04 1.49
N GLN A 108 26.23 11.09 0.15
CA GLN A 108 26.67 9.95 -0.66
C GLN A 108 28.20 9.86 -0.73
N LYS A 109 28.74 8.77 -0.18
CA LYS A 109 30.17 8.42 -0.24
C LYS A 109 30.43 7.46 -1.40
N ILE A 110 31.63 7.47 -1.99
CA ILE A 110 32.01 6.45 -2.96
C ILE A 110 32.77 5.36 -2.21
N ILE A 111 32.26 4.13 -2.26
CA ILE A 111 32.87 2.95 -1.64
C ILE A 111 33.49 2.03 -2.70
N ASN A 112 34.61 1.39 -2.35
CA ASN A 112 35.18 0.29 -3.12
C ASN A 112 34.65 -1.03 -2.56
N LEU A 113 33.88 -1.78 -3.34
CA LEU A 113 33.26 -3.03 -2.90
C LEU A 113 34.27 -4.16 -2.63
N GLN A 114 35.50 -4.06 -3.15
CA GLN A 114 36.55 -5.06 -2.89
C GLN A 114 37.22 -4.85 -1.53
N GLU A 115 37.27 -3.60 -1.05
CA GLU A 115 37.90 -3.21 0.20
C GLU A 115 37.08 -2.07 0.84
N PRO A 116 35.85 -2.34 1.32
CA PRO A 116 35.01 -1.29 1.88
C PRO A 116 35.52 -0.89 3.27
N TYR A 117 35.56 0.42 3.53
CA TYR A 117 35.79 0.93 4.89
C TYR A 117 34.48 0.91 5.67
N SER A 118 34.45 0.25 6.83
CA SER A 118 33.25 0.10 7.67
C SER A 118 32.62 1.45 8.05
N GLU A 119 33.44 2.49 8.24
CA GLU A 119 33.00 3.87 8.54
C GLU A 119 32.21 4.53 7.40
N ASP A 120 32.38 4.05 6.16
CA ASP A 120 31.66 4.56 4.99
C ASP A 120 30.29 3.90 4.81
N LEU A 121 30.12 2.71 5.37
CA LEU A 121 28.86 1.97 5.33
C LEU A 121 27.90 2.40 6.43
N HIS A 122 28.44 2.84 7.57
CA HIS A 122 27.66 3.11 8.77
C HIS A 122 26.63 4.24 8.59
N ALA A 123 25.39 3.97 8.97
CA ALA A 123 24.31 4.96 9.03
C ALA A 123 24.46 5.87 10.26
N SER A 124 25.27 6.91 10.13
CA SER A 124 25.56 7.87 11.21
C SER A 124 24.42 8.85 11.52
N LYS A 125 23.40 8.93 10.66
CA LYS A 125 22.25 9.83 10.84
C LYS A 125 20.96 9.05 11.04
N LYS A 126 20.17 9.52 11.99
CA LYS A 126 18.84 8.99 12.32
C LYS A 126 17.74 9.99 12.00
N LEU A 127 16.77 9.56 11.20
CA LEU A 127 15.57 10.28 10.78
C LEU A 127 14.36 9.78 11.59
N ALA A 128 13.69 10.66 12.32
CA ALA A 128 12.36 10.35 12.85
C ALA A 128 11.30 10.71 11.81
N LEU A 129 10.54 9.74 11.28
CA LEU A 129 9.50 9.98 10.28
C LEU A 129 8.10 9.74 10.84
N PRO A 130 7.15 10.68 10.69
CA PRO A 130 5.79 10.51 11.17
C PRO A 130 5.02 9.51 10.30
N VAL A 131 4.54 8.44 10.92
CA VAL A 131 3.82 7.36 10.21
C VAL A 131 2.32 7.47 10.41
N ARG A 132 1.55 7.16 9.36
CA ARG A 132 0.09 7.04 9.46
C ARG A 132 -0.26 5.95 10.48
N ILE A 133 -1.26 6.21 11.32
CA ILE A 133 -1.76 5.22 12.27
C ILE A 133 -2.41 4.09 11.47
N GLY A 134 -1.88 2.88 11.65
CA GLY A 134 -2.37 1.65 11.02
C GLY A 134 -2.45 0.51 12.02
N GLU A 135 -3.17 -0.55 11.67
CA GLU A 135 -3.16 -1.78 12.46
C GLU A 135 -1.85 -2.54 12.18
N GLY A 136 -1.21 -3.06 13.24
CA GLY A 136 -0.08 -3.95 13.08
C GLY A 136 -0.54 -5.30 12.51
N HIS A 137 0.26 -5.90 11.62
CA HIS A 137 -0.06 -7.19 10.98
C HIS A 137 -0.42 -8.30 11.98
N GLU A 138 0.18 -8.27 13.17
CA GLU A 138 -0.05 -9.28 14.21
C GLU A 138 -1.46 -9.22 14.83
N PHE A 139 -2.18 -8.12 14.68
CA PHE A 139 -3.51 -7.88 15.25
C PHE A 139 -4.65 -7.95 14.23
N ALA A 140 -4.34 -8.06 12.93
CA ALA A 140 -5.35 -8.08 11.90
C ALA A 140 -6.24 -9.35 12.02
N ASP A 141 -7.55 -9.14 12.22
CA ASP A 141 -8.58 -10.16 12.06
C ASP A 141 -9.24 -9.97 10.69
N SER A 142 -9.09 -10.96 9.83
CA SER A 142 -9.64 -11.00 8.46
C SER A 142 -10.54 -12.22 8.26
N SER A 143 -11.11 -12.76 9.35
CA SER A 143 -11.95 -13.96 9.36
C SER A 143 -13.18 -13.89 8.47
N GLU A 144 -13.68 -12.70 8.14
CA GLU A 144 -14.84 -12.51 7.27
C GLU A 144 -14.56 -12.70 5.78
N PHE A 145 -13.28 -12.81 5.39
CA PHE A 145 -12.88 -12.93 3.99
C PHE A 145 -12.58 -14.37 3.56
N LEU A 146 -12.97 -14.67 2.32
CA LEU A 146 -12.58 -15.87 1.59
C LEU A 146 -12.20 -15.47 0.15
N PHE A 147 -10.98 -15.76 -0.27
CA PHE A 147 -10.47 -15.38 -1.58
C PHE A 147 -10.37 -16.61 -2.50
N GLY A 148 -10.75 -16.47 -3.76
CA GLY A 148 -10.58 -17.45 -4.82
C GLY A 148 -9.59 -16.94 -5.86
N ILE A 149 -8.52 -17.70 -6.10
CA ILE A 149 -7.45 -17.36 -7.05
C ILE A 149 -7.26 -18.52 -8.01
N SER A 150 -7.06 -18.23 -9.30
CA SER A 150 -6.60 -19.20 -10.28
C SER A 150 -5.21 -18.86 -10.79
N THR A 151 -4.30 -19.84 -10.77
CA THR A 151 -2.91 -19.67 -11.26
C THR A 151 -2.34 -20.97 -11.84
N SER A 152 -1.08 -20.93 -12.25
CA SER A 152 -0.31 -22.10 -12.68
C SER A 152 0.87 -22.36 -11.73
N TYR A 153 1.36 -23.61 -11.75
CA TYR A 153 2.48 -24.01 -10.90
C TYR A 153 3.75 -23.22 -11.18
N ASP A 154 4.03 -22.91 -12.44
CA ASP A 154 5.22 -22.16 -12.81
C ASP A 154 5.16 -20.72 -12.30
N ARG A 155 3.97 -20.11 -12.29
CA ARG A 155 3.78 -18.74 -11.77
C ARG A 155 3.91 -18.67 -10.25
N ILE A 156 3.33 -19.61 -9.51
CA ILE A 156 3.43 -19.61 -8.05
C ILE A 156 4.85 -19.95 -7.56
N LYS A 157 5.59 -20.79 -8.29
CA LYS A 157 6.96 -21.18 -7.96
C LYS A 157 8.02 -20.15 -8.39
N ALA A 158 7.71 -19.30 -9.37
CA ALA A 158 8.64 -18.29 -9.87
C ALA A 158 9.16 -17.36 -8.75
N GLY A 159 10.40 -16.88 -8.92
CA GLY A 159 11.04 -15.99 -7.96
C GLY A 159 11.22 -16.62 -6.57
N ASP A 160 11.49 -17.93 -6.52
CA ASP A 160 11.56 -18.72 -5.29
C ASP A 160 10.29 -18.56 -4.43
N TRP A 161 9.11 -18.81 -4.99
CA TRP A 161 7.83 -18.65 -4.27
C TRP A 161 7.53 -17.21 -3.83
N ALA A 162 7.96 -16.21 -4.59
CA ALA A 162 7.70 -14.79 -4.32
C ALA A 162 6.20 -14.49 -4.13
N MET A 163 5.34 -15.14 -4.92
CA MET A 163 3.89 -15.01 -4.81
C MET A 163 3.35 -15.50 -3.46
N VAL A 164 3.86 -16.63 -2.95
CA VAL A 164 3.48 -17.14 -1.62
C VAL A 164 3.94 -16.19 -0.53
N ARG A 165 5.17 -15.64 -0.64
CA ARG A 165 5.64 -14.60 0.30
C ARG A 165 4.77 -13.35 0.27
N ALA A 166 4.35 -12.91 -0.91
CA ALA A 166 3.43 -11.78 -1.05
C ALA A 166 2.07 -12.07 -0.41
N TRP A 167 1.46 -13.22 -0.69
CA TRP A 167 0.20 -13.63 -0.06
C TRP A 167 0.29 -13.77 1.45
N GLN A 168 1.43 -14.24 1.96
CA GLN A 168 1.69 -14.32 3.38
C GLN A 168 1.55 -12.94 4.06
N ARG A 169 1.92 -11.84 3.40
CA ARG A 169 1.83 -10.48 3.96
C ARG A 169 0.40 -10.06 4.32
N TRP A 170 -0.61 -10.59 3.63
CA TRP A 170 -2.00 -10.14 3.80
C TRP A 170 -2.98 -11.25 4.20
N LEU A 171 -2.57 -12.53 4.18
CA LEU A 171 -3.35 -13.68 4.67
C LEU A 171 -2.89 -14.20 6.04
N THR A 172 -1.85 -13.61 6.64
CA THR A 172 -1.28 -14.08 7.91
C THR A 172 -1.02 -12.94 8.89
N LYS A 173 -0.80 -13.29 10.15
CA LYS A 173 -0.42 -12.38 11.24
C LYS A 173 1.09 -12.09 11.30
N GLY A 174 1.82 -12.28 10.20
CA GLY A 174 3.28 -12.10 10.12
C GLY A 174 4.13 -13.19 10.79
N LYS A 175 3.59 -13.96 11.75
CA LYS A 175 4.28 -15.05 12.46
C LYS A 175 3.98 -16.45 11.91
N LYS A 176 3.72 -16.57 10.60
CA LYS A 176 3.30 -17.83 9.93
C LYS A 176 2.02 -18.45 10.52
N SER A 177 1.11 -17.61 11.01
CA SER A 177 -0.23 -18.02 11.46
C SER A 177 -1.30 -17.25 10.70
N SER A 178 -2.38 -17.93 10.32
CA SER A 178 -3.48 -17.31 9.57
C SER A 178 -4.07 -16.12 10.34
N ASN A 179 -4.46 -15.07 9.60
CA ASN A 179 -5.24 -13.95 10.13
C ASN A 179 -6.76 -14.20 10.09
N GLY A 180 -7.17 -15.42 9.71
CA GLY A 180 -8.56 -15.83 9.57
C GLY A 180 -9.11 -15.75 8.15
N ALA A 181 -8.45 -15.00 7.25
CA ALA A 181 -8.82 -15.03 5.83
C ALA A 181 -8.53 -16.42 5.25
N GLY A 182 -9.48 -16.93 4.47
CA GLY A 182 -9.31 -18.20 3.75
C GLY A 182 -8.90 -17.98 2.30
N LEU A 183 -8.19 -18.94 1.73
CA LEU A 183 -7.82 -18.98 0.31
C LEU A 183 -8.35 -20.26 -0.34
N VAL A 184 -8.98 -20.14 -1.49
CA VAL A 184 -9.29 -21.23 -2.42
C VAL A 184 -8.39 -21.04 -3.63
N LEU A 185 -7.46 -21.98 -3.85
CA LEU A 185 -6.51 -21.91 -4.94
C LEU A 185 -6.82 -22.97 -5.99
N MET A 186 -7.15 -22.54 -7.20
CA MET A 186 -7.38 -23.43 -8.35
C MET A 186 -6.20 -23.41 -9.31
N MET A 187 -5.57 -24.56 -9.46
CA MET A 187 -4.46 -24.80 -10.38
C MET A 187 -4.98 -25.39 -11.70
N ASP A 188 -4.39 -24.97 -12.82
CA ASP A 188 -4.69 -25.56 -14.14
C ASP A 188 -3.86 -26.83 -14.35
N GLN A 189 -4.53 -27.98 -14.46
CA GLN A 189 -3.94 -29.30 -14.77
C GLN A 189 -2.61 -29.62 -14.06
N LEU A 190 -2.68 -29.76 -12.74
CA LEU A 190 -1.53 -30.04 -11.91
C LEU A 190 -1.53 -31.49 -11.43
N ALA A 191 -0.45 -32.22 -11.70
CA ALA A 191 -0.25 -33.56 -11.17
C ALA A 191 -0.21 -33.56 -9.62
N ASP A 192 -0.77 -34.58 -8.98
CA ASP A 192 -0.95 -34.68 -7.52
C ASP A 192 0.30 -34.38 -6.70
N LYS A 193 1.49 -34.78 -7.19
CA LYS A 193 2.75 -34.49 -6.50
C LYS A 193 3.03 -32.99 -6.41
N LYS A 194 2.82 -32.27 -7.50
CA LYS A 194 3.02 -30.82 -7.54
C LYS A 194 1.92 -30.08 -6.77
N LEU A 195 0.69 -30.62 -6.77
CA LEU A 195 -0.41 -30.10 -5.97
C LEU A 195 -0.08 -30.15 -4.47
N ARG A 196 0.45 -31.29 -4.00
CA ARG A 196 0.92 -31.43 -2.60
C ARG A 196 2.07 -30.48 -2.27
N GLU A 197 3.03 -30.28 -3.17
CA GLU A 197 4.12 -29.32 -2.94
C GLU A 197 3.59 -27.90 -2.74
N VAL A 198 2.61 -27.47 -3.54
CA VAL A 198 1.97 -26.16 -3.39
C VAL A 198 1.21 -26.06 -2.07
N ASP A 199 0.43 -27.09 -1.74
CA ASP A 199 -0.32 -27.17 -0.49
C ASP A 199 0.58 -27.08 0.74
N GLU A 200 1.65 -27.88 0.78
CA GLU A 200 2.66 -27.87 1.85
C GLU A 200 3.34 -26.49 1.96
N LYS A 201 3.64 -25.83 0.84
CA LYS A 201 4.27 -24.51 0.84
C LYS A 201 3.35 -23.41 1.39
N LEU A 202 2.06 -23.42 1.05
CA LEU A 202 1.08 -22.47 1.55
C LEU A 202 0.86 -22.66 3.07
N HIS A 203 0.68 -23.91 3.51
CA HIS A 203 0.51 -24.23 4.92
C HIS A 203 1.77 -23.89 5.75
N ALA A 204 2.97 -24.14 5.21
CA ALA A 204 4.22 -23.76 5.87
C ALA A 204 4.40 -22.22 5.97
N ALA A 205 3.77 -21.45 5.09
CA ALA A 205 3.68 -20.00 5.19
C ALA A 205 2.60 -19.53 6.18
N GLY A 206 1.76 -20.43 6.70
CA GLY A 206 0.66 -20.13 7.61
C GLY A 206 -0.63 -19.69 6.92
N ILE A 207 -0.73 -19.89 5.60
CA ILE A 207 -1.91 -19.53 4.81
C ILE A 207 -2.94 -20.65 4.93
N ASP A 208 -4.16 -20.31 5.31
CA ASP A 208 -5.30 -21.24 5.35
C ASP A 208 -5.87 -21.42 3.94
N ALA A 209 -5.39 -22.45 3.24
CA ALA A 209 -5.65 -22.66 1.82
C ALA A 209 -6.34 -23.99 1.54
N TYR A 210 -7.38 -23.95 0.70
CA TYR A 210 -7.96 -25.10 0.03
C TYR A 210 -7.46 -25.15 -1.42
N VAL A 211 -6.51 -26.04 -1.69
CA VAL A 211 -5.86 -26.16 -3.01
C VAL A 211 -6.51 -27.26 -3.83
N MET A 212 -6.78 -26.98 -5.11
CA MET A 212 -7.33 -27.94 -6.07
C MET A 212 -6.73 -27.78 -7.45
N SER A 213 -6.93 -28.78 -8.29
CA SER A 213 -6.58 -28.76 -9.70
C SER A 213 -7.81 -29.02 -10.57
N THR A 214 -7.81 -28.49 -11.79
CA THR A 214 -8.73 -28.92 -12.84
C THR A 214 -8.31 -30.27 -13.42
N ASP A 215 -9.28 -31.13 -13.74
CA ASP A 215 -9.04 -32.43 -14.38
C ASP A 215 -8.80 -32.30 -15.90
N VAL A 216 -9.41 -31.28 -16.51
CA VAL A 216 -9.34 -30.98 -17.95
C VAL A 216 -8.83 -29.55 -18.16
N PRO A 217 -8.20 -29.24 -19.31
CA PRO A 217 -7.80 -27.88 -19.61
C PRO A 217 -9.05 -26.99 -19.71
N MET A 218 -9.03 -25.85 -19.02
CA MET A 218 -10.15 -24.90 -19.03
C MET A 218 -9.64 -23.50 -19.37
N SER A 219 -10.47 -22.69 -20.04
CA SER A 219 -10.17 -21.27 -20.21
C SER A 219 -10.13 -20.55 -18.86
N MET A 220 -9.40 -19.43 -18.77
CA MET A 220 -9.35 -18.60 -17.56
C MET A 220 -10.76 -18.20 -17.08
N ALA A 221 -11.63 -17.81 -18.01
CA ALA A 221 -13.02 -17.47 -17.70
C ALA A 221 -13.79 -18.63 -17.05
N ARG A 222 -13.60 -19.87 -17.55
CA ARG A 222 -14.25 -21.03 -16.95
C ARG A 222 -13.70 -21.34 -15.56
N ARG A 223 -12.39 -21.22 -15.35
CA ARG A 223 -11.78 -21.42 -14.03
C ARG A 223 -12.32 -20.43 -12.99
N TYR A 224 -12.43 -19.16 -13.33
CA TYR A 224 -13.03 -18.16 -12.42
C TYR A 224 -14.52 -18.38 -12.19
N TYR A 225 -15.27 -18.83 -13.19
CA TYR A 225 -16.66 -19.25 -13.00
C TYR A 225 -16.78 -20.41 -12.00
N GLU A 226 -15.98 -21.47 -12.16
CA GLU A 226 -15.96 -22.61 -11.23
C GLU A 226 -15.49 -22.17 -9.84
N LEU A 227 -14.52 -21.27 -9.73
CA LEU A 227 -14.11 -20.68 -8.45
C LEU A 227 -15.28 -20.05 -7.70
N VAL A 228 -16.17 -19.30 -8.37
CA VAL A 228 -17.36 -18.74 -7.70
C VAL A 228 -18.27 -19.85 -7.14
N ARG A 229 -18.46 -20.94 -7.89
CA ARG A 229 -19.24 -22.11 -7.43
C ARG A 229 -18.60 -22.77 -6.21
N ILE A 230 -17.28 -22.93 -6.24
CA ILE A 230 -16.51 -23.52 -5.16
C ILE A 230 -16.54 -22.63 -3.91
N LEU A 231 -16.34 -21.32 -4.05
CA LEU A 231 -16.44 -20.36 -2.94
C LEU A 231 -17.80 -20.48 -2.24
N LYS A 232 -18.89 -20.61 -3.00
CA LYS A 232 -20.23 -20.85 -2.46
C LYS A 232 -20.27 -22.12 -1.60
N THR A 233 -19.85 -23.24 -2.16
CA THR A 233 -19.93 -24.55 -1.50
C THR A 233 -19.01 -24.62 -0.28
N TYR A 234 -17.74 -24.24 -0.46
CA TYR A 234 -16.74 -24.28 0.59
C TYR A 234 -17.08 -23.36 1.76
N SER A 235 -17.62 -22.15 1.50
CA SER A 235 -18.06 -21.28 2.57
C SER A 235 -19.27 -21.79 3.36
N ALA A 236 -20.14 -22.61 2.74
CA ALA A 236 -21.21 -23.29 3.48
C ALA A 236 -20.61 -24.32 4.46
N THR A 237 -19.57 -25.04 4.04
CA THR A 237 -18.81 -25.95 4.91
C THR A 237 -18.14 -25.19 6.06
N LEU A 238 -17.47 -24.07 5.76
CA LEU A 238 -16.87 -23.21 6.80
C LEU A 238 -17.91 -22.63 7.76
N ALA A 239 -19.08 -22.22 7.26
CA ALA A 239 -20.16 -21.73 8.10
C ALA A 239 -20.71 -22.80 9.06
N ALA A 240 -20.75 -24.07 8.62
CA ALA A 240 -21.15 -25.20 9.46
C ALA A 240 -20.15 -25.48 10.60
N SER A 241 -18.88 -25.13 10.44
CA SER A 241 -17.86 -25.18 11.48
C SER A 241 -17.69 -23.86 12.27
N GLY A 242 -18.62 -22.91 12.09
CA GLY A 242 -18.63 -21.63 12.82
C GLY A 242 -17.81 -20.51 12.17
N GLN A 243 -17.16 -20.76 11.02
CA GLN A 243 -16.34 -19.78 10.29
C GLN A 243 -17.16 -19.10 9.19
N ARG A 244 -18.05 -18.19 9.59
CA ARG A 244 -18.91 -17.47 8.63
C ARG A 244 -18.12 -16.40 7.87
N LYS A 245 -18.19 -16.48 6.54
CA LYS A 245 -17.61 -15.50 5.61
C LYS A 245 -18.68 -14.50 5.18
N ARG A 246 -18.28 -13.24 4.99
CA ARG A 246 -19.15 -12.14 4.52
C ARG A 246 -18.74 -11.67 3.13
N TRP A 247 -17.44 -11.62 2.89
CA TRP A 247 -16.85 -11.10 1.66
C TRP A 247 -16.07 -12.19 0.93
N TYR A 248 -16.36 -12.31 -0.35
CA TYR A 248 -15.83 -13.34 -1.23
C TYR A 248 -15.02 -12.67 -2.35
N GLY A 249 -13.70 -12.71 -2.24
CA GLY A 249 -12.83 -12.15 -3.25
C GLY A 249 -12.66 -13.11 -4.42
N VAL A 250 -12.92 -12.65 -5.64
CA VAL A 250 -12.53 -13.34 -6.88
C VAL A 250 -11.48 -12.47 -7.52
N ILE A 251 -10.22 -12.89 -7.41
CA ILE A 251 -9.08 -12.02 -7.72
C ILE A 251 -8.06 -12.73 -8.59
N GLU A 252 -7.38 -11.95 -9.43
CA GLU A 252 -6.20 -12.40 -10.15
C GLU A 252 -5.03 -12.61 -9.20
N ASP A 253 -4.12 -13.52 -9.54
CA ASP A 253 -2.94 -13.81 -8.74
C ASP A 253 -1.87 -12.70 -8.79
N SER A 254 -2.05 -11.70 -9.64
CA SER A 254 -1.27 -10.46 -9.67
C SER A 254 -1.84 -9.36 -8.76
N VAL A 255 -2.93 -9.64 -8.04
CA VAL A 255 -3.54 -8.74 -7.06
C VAL A 255 -2.84 -8.87 -5.71
N PHE A 256 -2.60 -7.73 -5.07
CA PHE A 256 -2.05 -7.64 -3.72
C PHE A 256 -2.87 -6.67 -2.87
N PHE A 257 -3.22 -7.07 -1.65
CA PHE A 257 -3.89 -6.22 -0.68
C PHE A 257 -2.89 -5.75 0.38
N PRO A 258 -2.51 -4.47 0.41
CA PRO A 258 -1.61 -3.96 1.44
C PRO A 258 -2.20 -4.09 2.85
N SER A 259 -3.52 -3.94 2.98
CA SER A 259 -4.21 -4.04 4.26
C SER A 259 -5.64 -4.55 4.10
N LEU A 260 -5.90 -5.76 4.60
CA LEU A 260 -7.26 -6.27 4.74
C LEU A 260 -8.10 -5.49 5.77
N PRO A 261 -7.56 -5.00 6.91
CA PRO A 261 -8.29 -4.09 7.79
C PRO A 261 -8.76 -2.82 7.09
N TYR A 262 -7.92 -2.21 6.23
CA TYR A 262 -8.30 -1.06 5.42
C TYR A 262 -9.34 -1.43 4.36
N LEU A 263 -9.20 -2.58 3.70
CA LEU A 263 -10.23 -3.07 2.78
C LEU A 263 -11.58 -3.25 3.50
N ARG A 264 -11.59 -3.86 4.68
CA ARG A 264 -12.77 -4.01 5.52
C ARG A 264 -13.41 -2.68 5.86
N SER A 265 -12.62 -1.67 6.25
CA SER A 265 -13.18 -0.36 6.60
C SER A 265 -13.82 0.36 5.41
N ARG A 266 -13.30 0.15 4.19
CA ARG A 266 -13.92 0.64 2.95
C ARG A 266 -15.21 -0.10 2.63
N LEU A 267 -15.21 -1.42 2.78
CA LEU A 267 -16.38 -2.28 2.55
C LEU A 267 -17.48 -2.14 3.61
N ALA A 268 -17.17 -1.61 4.79
CA ALA A 268 -18.14 -1.42 5.87
C ALA A 268 -19.29 -0.45 5.53
N SER A 269 -19.15 0.35 4.47
CA SER A 269 -20.22 1.20 3.93
C SER A 269 -21.34 0.43 3.23
N TYR A 270 -21.12 -0.84 2.91
CA TYR A 270 -22.07 -1.68 2.20
C TYR A 270 -22.78 -2.67 3.12
N ASP A 271 -24.05 -2.96 2.81
CA ASP A 271 -24.76 -4.06 3.44
C ASP A 271 -24.28 -5.40 2.87
N SER A 272 -23.49 -6.14 3.66
CA SER A 272 -22.98 -7.47 3.28
C SER A 272 -24.08 -8.53 3.05
N ASN A 273 -25.34 -8.25 3.43
CA ASN A 273 -26.48 -9.13 3.15
C ASN A 273 -27.18 -8.80 1.82
N ALA A 274 -26.89 -7.65 1.23
CA ALA A 274 -27.39 -7.29 -0.08
C ALA A 274 -26.67 -8.06 -1.19
N GLN A 275 -27.22 -8.04 -2.39
CA GLN A 275 -26.61 -8.68 -3.56
C GLN A 275 -25.63 -7.73 -4.26
N LEU A 276 -24.41 -7.68 -3.73
CA LEU A 276 -23.38 -6.75 -4.18
C LEU A 276 -22.22 -7.42 -4.92
N VAL A 277 -21.79 -6.74 -5.98
CA VAL A 277 -20.57 -7.00 -6.74
C VAL A 277 -19.75 -5.71 -6.72
N VAL A 278 -18.59 -5.73 -6.06
CA VAL A 278 -17.73 -4.57 -5.88
C VAL A 278 -16.42 -4.79 -6.63
N GLY A 279 -16.13 -3.98 -7.64
CA GLY A 279 -14.84 -3.98 -8.34
C GLY A 279 -13.83 -3.04 -7.69
N LEU A 280 -12.56 -3.44 -7.71
CA LEU A 280 -11.46 -2.71 -7.08
C LEU A 280 -10.36 -2.37 -8.11
N PRO A 281 -10.61 -1.46 -9.06
CA PRO A 281 -9.59 -1.03 -10.01
C PRO A 281 -8.45 -0.28 -9.29
N SER A 282 -7.21 -0.65 -9.61
CA SER A 282 -6.03 -0.07 -8.99
C SER A 282 -5.59 1.20 -9.71
N GLU A 283 -5.40 1.08 -11.02
CA GLU A 283 -4.71 2.05 -11.87
C GLU A 283 -5.60 2.57 -13.00
N ARG A 284 -5.15 3.64 -13.66
CA ARG A 284 -5.72 4.13 -14.92
C ARG A 284 -5.87 3.03 -15.97
N ALA A 285 -4.89 2.12 -16.09
CA ALA A 285 -4.92 1.03 -17.06
C ALA A 285 -6.01 -0.02 -16.80
N ASP A 286 -6.64 0.00 -15.62
CA ASP A 286 -7.80 -0.86 -15.30
C ASP A 286 -9.12 -0.29 -15.84
N TRP A 287 -9.08 0.93 -16.40
CA TRP A 287 -10.20 1.63 -17.00
C TRP A 287 -10.02 1.71 -18.52
N HIS A 288 -11.12 1.68 -19.24
CA HIS A 288 -11.15 1.74 -20.70
C HIS A 288 -12.37 2.53 -21.19
N GLU A 289 -12.25 3.12 -22.37
CA GLU A 289 -13.34 3.80 -23.04
C GLU A 289 -14.27 2.77 -23.70
N GLU A 290 -15.56 2.86 -23.40
CA GLU A 290 -16.65 2.15 -24.07
C GLU A 290 -17.31 3.15 -25.02
N ALA A 291 -17.24 2.88 -26.32
CA ALA A 291 -17.91 3.70 -27.33
C ALA A 291 -19.43 3.69 -27.09
N ASP A 292 -20.03 4.87 -27.08
CA ASP A 292 -21.47 5.06 -27.03
C ASP A 292 -21.91 6.15 -28.02
N ASP A 293 -23.22 6.31 -28.19
CA ASP A 293 -23.81 7.27 -29.13
C ASP A 293 -23.49 8.75 -28.78
N ASN A 294 -22.86 9.02 -27.63
CA ASN A 294 -22.67 10.35 -27.04
C ASN A 294 -21.19 10.74 -26.82
N GLY A 295 -20.25 10.07 -27.49
CA GLY A 295 -18.82 10.43 -27.46
C GLY A 295 -17.94 9.62 -26.51
N GLY A 296 -18.44 8.48 -26.02
CA GLY A 296 -17.68 7.50 -25.22
C GLY A 296 -17.85 7.68 -23.71
N THR A 297 -17.99 6.56 -22.99
CA THR A 297 -17.98 6.51 -21.52
C THR A 297 -16.77 5.77 -21.00
N ILE A 298 -16.24 6.15 -19.84
CA ILE A 298 -15.23 5.36 -19.14
C ILE A 298 -15.89 4.21 -18.37
N THR A 299 -15.26 3.05 -18.43
CA THR A 299 -15.74 1.84 -17.82
C THR A 299 -14.60 0.98 -17.29
N THR A 300 -14.90 0.02 -16.40
CA THR A 300 -13.96 -0.99 -15.94
C THR A 300 -14.67 -2.34 -15.81
N SER A 301 -13.90 -3.42 -15.71
CA SER A 301 -14.39 -4.76 -15.38
C SER A 301 -14.06 -5.16 -13.94
N GLY A 302 -13.54 -4.23 -13.13
CA GLY A 302 -13.18 -4.44 -11.72
C GLY A 302 -11.68 -4.55 -11.46
N GLY A 303 -10.84 -4.37 -12.49
CA GLY A 303 -9.38 -4.28 -12.35
C GLY A 303 -8.70 -5.51 -11.74
N GLY A 304 -9.15 -6.70 -12.13
CA GLY A 304 -8.59 -7.96 -11.67
C GLY A 304 -9.05 -8.40 -10.26
N ALA A 305 -9.83 -7.58 -9.55
CA ALA A 305 -10.30 -7.89 -8.21
C ALA A 305 -11.79 -7.55 -8.00
N LEU A 306 -12.60 -8.56 -7.71
CA LEU A 306 -14.01 -8.40 -7.35
C LEU A 306 -14.26 -8.89 -5.92
N MET A 307 -14.94 -8.10 -5.11
CA MET A 307 -15.49 -8.50 -3.81
C MET A 307 -16.99 -8.75 -3.96
N LEU A 308 -17.40 -9.97 -3.63
CA LEU A 308 -18.76 -10.43 -3.74
C LEU A 308 -19.35 -10.69 -2.36
N THR A 309 -20.65 -10.46 -2.24
CA THR A 309 -21.45 -10.87 -1.07
C THR A 309 -21.97 -12.30 -1.25
N ARG A 310 -22.50 -12.89 -0.17
CA ARG A 310 -23.08 -14.23 -0.20
C ARG A 310 -24.21 -14.37 -1.22
N GLU A 311 -25.07 -13.36 -1.34
CA GLU A 311 -26.16 -13.36 -2.31
C GLU A 311 -25.65 -13.27 -3.75
N ALA A 312 -24.61 -12.46 -4.01
CA ALA A 312 -23.97 -12.40 -5.32
C ALA A 312 -23.30 -13.72 -5.72
N VAL A 313 -22.53 -14.34 -4.82
CA VAL A 313 -21.91 -15.67 -5.02
C VAL A 313 -22.97 -16.75 -5.25
N SER A 314 -24.16 -16.59 -4.68
CA SER A 314 -25.27 -17.54 -4.88
C SER A 314 -25.97 -17.38 -6.23
N ARG A 315 -26.04 -16.14 -6.75
CA ARG A 315 -26.73 -15.81 -8.01
C ARG A 315 -25.84 -15.94 -9.25
N ILE A 316 -24.59 -15.48 -9.20
CA ILE A 316 -23.68 -15.43 -10.36
C ILE A 316 -23.59 -16.79 -11.08
N PRO A 317 -23.39 -17.93 -10.40
CA PRO A 317 -23.32 -19.21 -11.08
C PRO A 317 -24.60 -19.66 -11.79
N ARG A 318 -25.74 -19.01 -11.54
CA ARG A 318 -27.03 -19.31 -12.18
C ARG A 318 -27.31 -18.43 -13.40
N LEU A 319 -26.37 -17.55 -13.77
CA LEU A 319 -26.54 -16.68 -14.91
C LEU A 319 -26.31 -17.47 -16.21
N PRO A 320 -27.28 -17.49 -17.14
CA PRO A 320 -27.27 -18.39 -18.31
C PRO A 320 -26.10 -18.13 -19.26
N CYS A 321 -25.55 -16.91 -19.26
CA CYS A 321 -24.41 -16.55 -20.10
C CYS A 321 -23.05 -17.04 -19.59
N LEU A 322 -22.96 -17.59 -18.37
CA LEU A 322 -21.74 -18.17 -17.81
C LEU A 322 -21.69 -19.69 -17.91
N GLU A 323 -22.81 -20.36 -18.20
CA GLU A 323 -22.90 -21.82 -18.31
C GLU A 323 -22.31 -22.40 -19.60
N ARG A 324 -21.80 -21.58 -20.54
CA ARG A 324 -21.38 -22.03 -21.88
C ARG A 324 -20.49 -23.28 -21.85
N ASP A 325 -20.91 -24.27 -22.64
CA ASP A 325 -20.32 -25.59 -22.74
C ASP A 325 -18.90 -25.58 -23.31
N ALA A 326 -18.10 -26.54 -22.82
CA ALA A 326 -16.75 -26.83 -23.27
C ALA A 326 -16.77 -27.32 -24.73
N GLY A 327 -16.69 -26.41 -25.70
CA GLY A 327 -16.56 -26.83 -27.11
C GLY A 327 -16.61 -25.75 -28.18
N GLU A 328 -17.17 -24.56 -27.91
CA GLU A 328 -17.47 -23.61 -29.00
C GLU A 328 -16.53 -22.40 -29.14
N ASP A 329 -15.55 -22.23 -28.26
CA ASP A 329 -14.57 -21.14 -28.40
C ASP A 329 -13.16 -21.68 -28.17
N PRO A 330 -12.16 -21.27 -28.98
CA PRO A 330 -10.78 -21.66 -28.73
C PRO A 330 -10.39 -21.28 -27.30
N VAL A 331 -9.42 -22.03 -26.73
CA VAL A 331 -8.69 -21.74 -25.49
C VAL A 331 -7.89 -20.43 -25.66
N ARG A 332 -8.56 -19.34 -26.01
CA ARG A 332 -8.03 -17.99 -25.99
C ARG A 332 -8.28 -17.46 -24.58
N PRO A 333 -7.32 -16.76 -23.97
CA PRO A 333 -7.57 -16.05 -22.72
C PRO A 333 -8.62 -14.96 -23.01
N LYS A 334 -9.88 -15.25 -22.70
CA LYS A 334 -10.91 -14.22 -22.57
C LYS A 334 -10.88 -13.72 -21.14
N ARG A 335 -10.82 -12.40 -20.98
CA ARG A 335 -10.89 -11.71 -19.69
C ARG A 335 -12.19 -12.07 -18.97
N TRP A 336 -12.05 -12.78 -17.85
CA TRP A 336 -13.16 -13.40 -17.13
C TRP A 336 -14.11 -12.35 -16.55
N ASP A 337 -13.52 -11.25 -16.08
CA ASP A 337 -14.14 -10.06 -15.51
C ASP A 337 -15.01 -9.33 -16.56
N GLU A 338 -14.52 -9.19 -17.79
CA GLU A 338 -15.30 -8.63 -18.90
C GLU A 338 -16.51 -9.51 -19.26
N ILE A 339 -16.36 -10.84 -19.28
CA ILE A 339 -17.45 -11.77 -19.54
C ILE A 339 -18.50 -11.67 -18.43
N LEU A 340 -18.07 -11.67 -17.17
CA LEU A 340 -18.95 -11.55 -16.01
C LEU A 340 -19.72 -10.22 -16.06
N LYS A 341 -19.05 -9.10 -16.27
CA LYS A 341 -19.69 -7.78 -16.40
C LYS A 341 -20.77 -7.76 -17.49
N LYS A 342 -20.44 -8.27 -18.69
CA LYS A 342 -21.40 -8.37 -19.81
C LYS A 342 -22.59 -9.26 -19.46
N CYS A 343 -22.34 -10.35 -18.74
CA CYS A 343 -23.39 -11.28 -18.34
C CYS A 343 -24.32 -10.66 -17.28
N MET A 344 -23.76 -9.98 -16.28
CA MET A 344 -24.54 -9.25 -15.26
C MET A 344 -25.41 -8.15 -15.90
N LYS A 345 -24.86 -7.41 -16.88
CA LYS A 345 -25.59 -6.37 -17.64
C LYS A 345 -26.82 -6.96 -18.32
N LYS A 346 -26.64 -8.07 -19.05
CA LYS A 346 -27.68 -8.64 -19.91
C LYS A 346 -28.71 -9.47 -19.16
N ALA A 347 -28.28 -10.25 -18.17
CA ALA A 347 -29.10 -11.32 -17.60
C ALA A 347 -29.66 -10.98 -16.21
N ALA A 348 -29.18 -9.93 -15.55
CA ALA A 348 -29.45 -9.76 -14.12
C ALA A 348 -29.79 -8.35 -13.67
N ALA A 349 -29.63 -7.32 -14.53
CA ALA A 349 -29.70 -5.91 -14.16
C ALA A 349 -28.92 -5.63 -12.85
N MET A 350 -27.75 -6.29 -12.74
CA MET A 350 -26.86 -6.14 -11.59
C MET A 350 -25.85 -5.06 -11.91
N ASP A 351 -25.87 -4.01 -11.09
CA ASP A 351 -24.86 -2.97 -11.12
C ASP A 351 -23.58 -3.44 -10.43
N MET A 352 -22.46 -2.89 -10.89
CA MET A 352 -21.17 -3.10 -10.26
C MET A 352 -20.80 -1.84 -9.49
N HIS A 353 -20.67 -1.98 -8.18
CA HIS A 353 -20.09 -0.93 -7.34
C HIS A 353 -18.59 -0.88 -7.57
N ILE A 354 -17.99 0.30 -7.55
CA ILE A 354 -16.56 0.47 -7.79
C ILE A 354 -15.96 1.28 -6.65
N ILE A 355 -14.92 0.74 -6.02
CA ILE A 355 -14.08 1.47 -5.06
C ILE A 355 -12.70 1.68 -5.71
N PRO A 356 -12.41 2.89 -6.22
CA PRO A 356 -11.10 3.18 -6.82
C PRO A 356 -9.97 3.14 -5.77
N SER A 357 -8.82 2.56 -6.13
CA SER A 357 -7.61 2.55 -5.30
C SER A 357 -6.75 3.79 -5.60
N LEU A 358 -5.70 3.65 -6.41
CA LEU A 358 -4.70 4.69 -6.68
C LEU A 358 -5.11 5.68 -7.78
N TYR A 359 -6.09 5.30 -8.62
CA TYR A 359 -6.62 6.16 -9.67
C TYR A 359 -8.14 6.11 -9.70
N SER A 360 -8.78 7.28 -9.77
CA SER A 360 -10.21 7.45 -10.05
C SER A 360 -10.42 8.29 -11.31
N PRO A 361 -11.37 7.92 -12.19
CA PRO A 361 -11.72 8.76 -13.35
C PRO A 361 -12.44 10.06 -12.95
N ARG A 362 -12.80 10.23 -11.66
CA ARG A 362 -13.39 11.47 -11.12
C ARG A 362 -12.36 12.48 -10.65
N ASP A 363 -11.11 12.06 -10.48
CA ASP A 363 -10.01 12.95 -10.08
C ASP A 363 -9.67 13.93 -11.21
N GLU A 364 -8.95 15.00 -10.88
CA GLU A 364 -8.41 15.90 -11.90
C GLU A 364 -7.49 15.12 -12.85
N PRO A 365 -7.44 15.48 -14.14
CA PRO A 365 -6.57 14.81 -15.09
C PRO A 365 -5.10 14.91 -14.65
N THR A 366 -4.59 13.84 -14.05
CA THR A 366 -3.17 13.72 -13.76
C THR A 366 -2.40 13.50 -15.07
N GLU A 367 -1.21 14.09 -15.18
CA GLU A 367 -0.31 13.88 -16.30
C GLU A 367 -0.03 12.38 -16.50
N LEU A 368 -0.06 11.93 -17.75
CA LEU A 368 -0.07 10.50 -18.13
C LEU A 368 1.16 9.71 -17.65
N TYR A 369 2.26 10.36 -17.30
CA TYR A 369 3.48 9.71 -16.84
C TYR A 369 3.56 9.50 -15.33
N ILE A 370 2.64 10.08 -14.55
CA ILE A 370 2.65 9.93 -13.09
C ILE A 370 2.05 8.58 -12.73
N ALA A 371 2.84 7.75 -12.05
CA ALA A 371 2.40 6.42 -11.65
C ALA A 371 1.40 6.50 -10.48
N GLY A 372 0.47 5.55 -10.37
CA GLY A 372 -0.58 5.59 -9.34
C GLY A 372 -0.04 5.69 -7.90
N HIS A 373 1.04 4.98 -7.59
CA HIS A 373 1.71 5.04 -6.28
C HIS A 373 2.35 6.40 -5.96
N GLU A 374 2.52 7.27 -6.96
CA GLU A 374 3.06 8.62 -6.81
C GLU A 374 1.98 9.65 -6.51
N THR A 375 0.69 9.27 -6.44
CA THR A 375 -0.41 10.18 -6.10
C THR A 375 -0.55 10.42 -4.58
N GLY A 376 0.16 9.63 -3.77
CA GLY A 376 0.09 9.73 -2.30
C GLY A 376 -1.17 9.11 -1.66
N ALA A 377 -2.07 8.57 -2.49
CA ALA A 377 -3.23 7.81 -2.06
C ALA A 377 -2.80 6.54 -1.32
N ARG A 378 -3.47 6.20 -0.22
CA ARG A 378 -3.25 4.91 0.46
C ARG A 378 -3.80 3.79 -0.45
N PRO A 379 -2.96 2.86 -0.92
CA PRO A 379 -3.42 1.79 -1.81
C PRO A 379 -4.41 0.88 -1.09
N LEU A 380 -5.59 0.70 -1.67
CA LEU A 380 -6.58 -0.29 -1.25
C LEU A 380 -6.20 -1.69 -1.77
N VAL A 381 -5.80 -1.71 -3.04
CA VAL A 381 -5.36 -2.88 -3.79
C VAL A 381 -4.31 -2.44 -4.80
N LEU A 382 -3.39 -3.35 -5.13
CA LEU A 382 -2.46 -3.23 -6.25
C LEU A 382 -2.75 -4.31 -7.27
N HIS A 383 -2.66 -3.98 -8.56
CA HIS A 383 -2.89 -4.91 -9.67
C HIS A 383 -1.70 -4.91 -10.64
N ASP A 384 -1.28 -6.10 -11.10
CA ASP A 384 -0.16 -6.28 -12.06
C ASP A 384 1.16 -5.59 -11.64
N TYR A 385 1.42 -5.49 -10.34
CA TYR A 385 2.53 -4.73 -9.76
C TYR A 385 3.90 -5.11 -10.36
N HIS A 386 4.13 -6.40 -10.61
CA HIS A 386 5.38 -6.91 -11.19
C HIS A 386 5.62 -6.39 -12.62
N ARG A 387 4.56 -6.13 -13.39
CA ARG A 387 4.65 -5.58 -14.74
C ARG A 387 4.66 -4.06 -14.75
N ARG A 388 3.74 -3.45 -13.99
CA ARG A 388 3.50 -2.01 -13.98
C ARG A 388 4.59 -1.25 -13.24
N TYR A 389 5.06 -1.79 -12.12
CA TYR A 389 6.00 -1.11 -11.23
C TYR A 389 7.37 -1.76 -11.15
N LYS A 390 7.51 -3.00 -11.62
CA LYS A 390 8.75 -3.80 -11.45
C LYS A 390 9.16 -3.98 -9.98
N ILE A 391 8.17 -4.01 -9.09
CA ILE A 391 8.37 -4.15 -7.64
C ILE A 391 8.04 -5.58 -7.22
N ASP A 392 8.85 -6.16 -6.33
CA ASP A 392 8.43 -7.31 -5.51
C ASP A 392 7.65 -6.78 -4.30
N VAL A 393 6.32 -6.88 -4.33
CA VAL A 393 5.46 -6.39 -3.24
C VAL A 393 5.66 -7.13 -1.93
N GLY A 394 6.14 -8.37 -1.96
CA GLY A 394 6.48 -9.12 -0.76
C GLY A 394 7.63 -8.46 0.00
N MET A 395 8.66 -8.05 -0.74
CA MET A 395 9.81 -7.30 -0.21
C MET A 395 9.44 -5.86 0.16
N ALA A 396 8.80 -5.14 -0.77
CA ALA A 396 8.40 -3.75 -0.57
C ALA A 396 7.55 -3.53 0.68
N HIS A 397 6.67 -4.49 0.96
CA HIS A 397 5.77 -4.43 2.09
C HIS A 397 6.42 -4.81 3.44
N LEU A 398 7.67 -5.25 3.49
CA LEU A 398 8.30 -5.64 4.77
C LEU A 398 8.38 -4.49 5.77
N VAL A 399 8.49 -3.24 5.29
CA VAL A 399 8.57 -2.04 6.13
C VAL A 399 7.39 -1.89 7.11
N THR A 400 6.23 -2.44 6.76
CA THR A 400 5.04 -2.41 7.63
C THR A 400 5.19 -3.24 8.90
N ASN A 401 6.19 -4.12 8.99
CA ASN A 401 6.54 -4.80 10.25
C ASN A 401 6.96 -3.81 11.34
N VAL A 402 7.48 -2.65 10.95
CA VAL A 402 8.03 -1.63 11.86
C VAL A 402 7.06 -0.46 12.04
N CYS A 403 6.44 0.01 10.95
CA CYS A 403 5.57 1.19 10.98
C CYS A 403 4.05 0.93 10.84
N GLY A 404 3.63 -0.33 10.79
CA GLY A 404 2.21 -0.69 10.60
C GLY A 404 1.77 -0.63 9.14
N ASP A 405 0.57 -1.11 8.84
CA ASP A 405 0.11 -1.30 7.46
C ASP A 405 -0.08 0.02 6.67
N ALA A 406 -0.40 1.12 7.35
CA ALA A 406 -0.71 2.40 6.75
C ALA A 406 0.52 3.16 6.22
N CYS A 407 1.74 2.75 6.63
CA CYS A 407 2.97 3.37 6.17
C CYS A 407 3.42 2.89 4.79
N PHE A 408 2.88 1.78 4.27
CA PHE A 408 3.20 1.29 2.94
C PHE A 408 2.75 2.28 1.87
N MET A 409 3.64 2.66 0.96
CA MET A 409 3.42 3.73 -0.03
C MET A 409 3.03 5.09 0.58
N GLN A 410 3.25 5.32 1.88
CA GLN A 410 3.17 6.67 2.42
C GLN A 410 4.27 7.52 1.78
N ARG A 411 3.88 8.71 1.33
CA ARG A 411 4.76 9.64 0.63
C ARG A 411 5.26 10.71 1.58
N TYR A 412 6.58 10.86 1.64
CA TYR A 412 7.28 11.88 2.41
C TYR A 412 7.93 12.87 1.46
N LEU A 413 7.67 14.15 1.68
CA LEU A 413 8.30 15.25 0.96
C LEU A 413 9.30 15.93 1.90
N PHE A 414 10.54 15.97 1.48
CA PHE A 414 11.63 16.64 2.17
C PHE A 414 11.81 18.06 1.64
N HIS A 415 12.38 18.93 2.47
CA HIS A 415 12.52 20.36 2.19
C HIS A 415 13.46 20.65 0.99
N ASP A 416 14.40 19.74 0.70
CA ASP A 416 15.35 19.81 -0.40
C ASP A 416 14.86 19.08 -1.67
N ASN A 417 13.54 18.99 -1.87
CA ASN A 417 12.89 18.40 -3.04
C ASN A 417 13.19 16.90 -3.25
N TRP A 418 13.46 16.18 -2.15
CA TRP A 418 13.46 14.73 -2.16
C TRP A 418 12.07 14.19 -1.82
N VAL A 419 11.69 13.09 -2.47
CA VAL A 419 10.44 12.38 -2.25
C VAL A 419 10.73 10.92 -1.98
N LEU A 420 10.31 10.43 -0.82
CA LEU A 420 10.30 9.00 -0.48
C LEU A 420 8.87 8.48 -0.62
N VAL A 421 8.68 7.47 -1.47
CA VAL A 421 7.48 6.63 -1.47
C VAL A 421 7.85 5.32 -0.79
N ASN A 422 7.40 5.17 0.46
CA ASN A 422 7.88 4.12 1.34
C ASN A 422 7.71 2.70 0.75
N GLY A 423 8.81 1.95 0.68
CA GLY A 423 8.86 0.61 0.10
C GLY A 423 8.83 0.59 -1.43
N VAL A 424 8.92 1.73 -2.12
CA VAL A 424 8.83 1.78 -3.59
C VAL A 424 10.02 2.50 -4.20
N SER A 425 10.21 3.77 -3.85
CA SER A 425 11.23 4.59 -4.50
C SER A 425 11.64 5.78 -3.64
N ILE A 426 12.84 6.28 -3.93
CA ILE A 426 13.36 7.56 -3.49
C ILE A 426 13.64 8.36 -4.75
N SER A 427 13.19 9.62 -4.81
CA SER A 427 13.48 10.49 -5.95
C SER A 427 13.95 11.86 -5.51
N GLU A 428 14.89 12.39 -6.27
CA GLU A 428 15.41 13.74 -6.14
C GLU A 428 14.98 14.56 -7.34
N HIS A 429 14.54 15.79 -7.09
CA HIS A 429 14.13 16.75 -8.10
C HIS A 429 15.01 18.01 -7.98
N PRO A 430 16.22 18.00 -8.58
CA PRO A 430 17.21 19.07 -8.40
C PRO A 430 16.72 20.43 -8.89
N ASP A 431 15.82 20.41 -9.87
CA ASP A 431 15.29 21.62 -10.52
C ASP A 431 13.99 22.11 -9.85
N GLY A 432 13.56 21.46 -8.75
CA GLY A 432 12.45 21.87 -7.90
C GLY A 432 11.16 21.06 -8.11
N LEU A 433 10.32 21.04 -7.07
CA LEU A 433 8.96 20.52 -7.12
C LEU A 433 7.95 21.67 -7.15
N GLU A 434 6.95 21.54 -8.02
CA GLU A 434 5.78 22.39 -8.01
C GLU A 434 4.72 21.73 -7.14
N TYR A 435 4.53 22.27 -5.93
CA TYR A 435 3.43 21.82 -5.09
C TYR A 435 2.15 22.54 -5.55
N PRO A 436 1.06 21.83 -5.88
CA PRO A 436 -0.23 22.47 -6.01
C PRO A 436 -0.57 23.03 -4.63
N HIS A 437 -0.37 24.35 -4.44
CA HIS A 437 -0.70 25.03 -3.19
C HIS A 437 -2.08 24.57 -2.75
N LYS A 438 -2.19 24.02 -1.52
CA LYS A 438 -3.48 23.92 -0.84
C LYS A 438 -4.06 25.32 -0.93
N LYS A 439 -5.13 25.51 -1.71
CA LYS A 439 -5.96 26.70 -1.56
C LYS A 439 -6.47 26.61 -0.12
N ASP A 440 -5.89 27.42 0.77
CA ASP A 440 -6.42 27.55 2.12
C ASP A 440 -7.88 27.99 1.97
N HIS A 441 -8.82 27.18 2.47
CA HIS A 441 -10.26 27.48 2.50
C HIS A 441 -10.60 28.63 3.48
N HIS A 442 -9.72 29.62 3.59
CA HIS A 442 -9.82 30.73 4.52
C HIS A 442 -9.71 32.07 3.81
N GLN A 443 -10.61 32.33 2.86
CA GLN A 443 -11.40 33.56 2.88
C GLN A 443 -12.59 33.44 1.93
N LYS A 444 -13.80 33.43 2.48
CA LYS A 444 -15.01 33.70 1.71
C LYS A 444 -15.00 35.18 1.34
N THR A 445 -14.63 35.48 0.11
CA THR A 445 -14.87 36.76 -0.57
C THR A 445 -15.76 36.51 -1.79
N ASP A 446 -16.28 37.58 -2.41
CA ASP A 446 -17.31 37.58 -3.48
C ASP A 446 -17.01 36.76 -4.77
N ASP A 447 -15.99 35.89 -4.76
CA ASP A 447 -15.55 34.98 -5.84
C ASP A 447 -16.40 33.69 -5.98
N ASP A 448 -17.50 33.57 -5.22
CA ASP A 448 -18.36 32.39 -5.22
C ASP A 448 -18.96 32.06 -6.62
N GLN A 449 -19.06 33.03 -7.54
CA GLN A 449 -19.57 32.81 -8.90
C GLN A 449 -18.50 32.25 -9.87
N GLU A 450 -17.26 32.76 -9.83
CA GLU A 450 -16.18 32.23 -10.67
C GLU A 450 -15.75 30.83 -10.21
N GLU A 451 -15.76 30.56 -8.90
CA GLU A 451 -15.51 29.21 -8.38
C GLU A 451 -16.61 28.22 -8.79
N GLN A 452 -17.89 28.63 -8.76
CA GLN A 452 -18.99 27.79 -9.23
C GLN A 452 -18.94 27.54 -10.74
N GLU A 453 -18.58 28.53 -11.56
CA GLU A 453 -18.41 28.34 -13.00
C GLU A 453 -17.23 27.41 -13.32
N GLN A 454 -16.11 27.53 -12.59
CA GLN A 454 -14.97 26.63 -12.72
C GLN A 454 -15.29 25.19 -12.25
N GLU A 455 -16.02 25.03 -11.14
CA GLU A 455 -16.48 23.70 -10.68
C GLU A 455 -17.44 23.07 -11.68
N GLN A 456 -18.40 23.84 -12.21
CA GLN A 456 -19.32 23.35 -13.25
C GLN A 456 -18.59 23.00 -14.54
N GLU A 457 -17.56 23.77 -14.93
CA GLU A 457 -16.76 23.46 -16.11
C GLU A 457 -15.90 22.20 -15.89
N LYS A 458 -15.30 22.03 -14.70
CA LYS A 458 -14.61 20.80 -14.31
C LYS A 458 -15.55 19.59 -14.33
N GLU A 459 -16.76 19.74 -13.81
CA GLU A 459 -17.77 18.68 -13.81
C GLU A 459 -18.21 18.31 -15.23
N ARG A 460 -18.32 19.29 -16.14
CA ARG A 460 -18.59 19.04 -17.56
C ARG A 460 -17.44 18.34 -18.30
N ARG A 461 -16.19 18.56 -17.86
CA ARG A 461 -14.98 17.93 -18.43
C ARG A 461 -14.69 16.55 -17.86
N ARG A 462 -15.31 16.17 -16.72
CA ARG A 462 -15.12 14.84 -16.14
C ARG A 462 -15.61 13.76 -17.10
N PRO A 463 -14.83 12.67 -17.28
CA PRO A 463 -15.27 11.57 -18.12
C PRO A 463 -16.60 11.00 -17.61
N LYS A 464 -17.56 10.83 -18.53
CA LYS A 464 -18.83 10.18 -18.20
C LYS A 464 -18.57 8.70 -17.93
N VAL A 465 -19.11 8.18 -16.85
CA VAL A 465 -18.97 6.77 -16.48
C VAL A 465 -20.18 6.00 -16.99
N THR A 466 -19.96 4.78 -17.50
CA THR A 466 -21.06 3.93 -17.96
C THR A 466 -22.10 3.74 -16.86
N GLY A 467 -23.39 3.89 -17.16
CA GLY A 467 -24.48 3.82 -16.17
C GLY A 467 -24.66 2.48 -15.43
N GLN A 468 -23.87 1.44 -15.76
CA GLN A 468 -23.80 0.17 -15.03
C GLN A 468 -22.87 0.23 -13.81
N LEU A 469 -22.05 1.28 -13.69
CA LEU A 469 -21.08 1.42 -12.62
C LEU A 469 -21.56 2.45 -11.59
N VAL A 470 -21.57 2.04 -10.33
CA VAL A 470 -21.77 2.94 -9.19
C VAL A 470 -20.40 3.20 -8.58
N ILE A 471 -19.79 4.36 -8.88
CA ILE A 471 -18.49 4.71 -8.30
C ILE A 471 -18.69 5.29 -6.91
N ASP A 472 -18.17 4.56 -5.94
CA ASP A 472 -18.14 4.88 -4.52
C ASP A 472 -16.72 5.39 -4.15
N ASP A 473 -16.39 6.55 -4.70
CA ASP A 473 -15.17 7.28 -4.34
C ASP A 473 -15.48 8.15 -3.13
N LYS A 474 -14.85 7.87 -2.00
CA LYS A 474 -15.04 8.69 -0.81
C LYS A 474 -14.30 10.01 -1.00
N GLU A 475 -14.96 11.11 -0.67
CA GLU A 475 -14.39 12.47 -0.77
C GLU A 475 -13.14 12.68 0.10
N ASP A 476 -12.93 11.85 1.12
CA ASP A 476 -11.75 11.87 2.00
C ASP A 476 -10.47 11.34 1.33
N VAL A 477 -10.58 10.58 0.23
CA VAL A 477 -9.41 10.02 -0.47
C VAL A 477 -8.82 11.08 -1.38
N GLN A 478 -7.93 11.90 -0.83
CA GLN A 478 -7.16 12.84 -1.63
C GLN A 478 -6.06 12.12 -2.41
N ARG A 479 -6.00 12.38 -3.72
CA ARG A 479 -4.93 11.94 -4.62
C ARG A 479 -4.29 13.18 -5.20
N VAL A 480 -3.03 13.45 -4.86
CA VAL A 480 -2.32 14.67 -5.25
C VAL A 480 -1.05 14.29 -6.00
N ALA A 481 -1.00 14.60 -7.28
CA ALA A 481 0.24 14.50 -8.05
C ALA A 481 1.18 15.65 -7.67
N LEU A 482 2.48 15.34 -7.54
CA LEU A 482 3.51 16.37 -7.50
C LEU A 482 3.96 16.61 -8.93
N SER A 483 3.90 17.85 -9.40
CA SER A 483 4.52 18.24 -10.67
C SER A 483 5.96 18.66 -10.42
N TRP A 484 6.80 18.50 -11.44
CA TRP A 484 8.18 18.99 -11.44
C TRP A 484 8.57 19.38 -12.85
N THR A 485 9.58 20.23 -12.95
CA THR A 485 10.20 20.56 -14.22
C THR A 485 11.65 20.11 -14.21
N GLY A 486 12.21 19.79 -15.37
CA GLY A 486 13.61 19.41 -15.48
C GLY A 486 13.91 17.97 -15.04
N ARG A 487 15.04 17.79 -14.37
CA ARG A 487 15.66 16.50 -14.07
C ARG A 487 15.00 15.83 -12.88
N ARG A 488 14.94 14.50 -12.95
CA ARG A 488 14.48 13.62 -11.88
C ARG A 488 15.42 12.43 -11.77
N ASN A 489 16.04 12.27 -10.60
CA ASN A 489 16.82 11.09 -10.27
C ASN A 489 15.94 10.14 -9.45
N VAL A 490 15.93 8.85 -9.78
CA VAL A 490 15.09 7.85 -9.09
C VAL A 490 15.93 6.66 -8.67
N TRP A 491 15.84 6.31 -7.40
CA TRP A 491 16.32 5.07 -6.82
C TRP A 491 15.10 4.17 -6.56
N ALA A 492 14.99 3.06 -7.27
CA ALA A 492 13.90 2.10 -7.09
C ALA A 492 14.30 1.05 -6.03
N LEU A 493 13.32 0.53 -5.28
CA LEU A 493 13.59 -0.55 -4.33
C LEU A 493 14.27 -1.74 -5.03
N LEU A 494 15.43 -2.14 -4.51
CA LEU A 494 16.23 -3.27 -4.98
C LEU A 494 16.04 -4.52 -4.11
N ASP A 495 16.14 -4.34 -2.79
CA ASP A 495 16.07 -5.42 -1.81
C ASP A 495 15.40 -4.95 -0.51
N SER A 496 14.83 -5.90 0.23
CA SER A 496 14.45 -5.69 1.61
C SER A 496 14.61 -6.95 2.46
N ALA A 497 15.10 -6.78 3.68
CA ALA A 497 15.33 -7.86 4.63
C ALA A 497 14.93 -7.46 6.05
N VAL A 498 14.57 -8.45 6.86
CA VAL A 498 14.28 -8.26 8.30
C VAL A 498 15.47 -8.83 9.09
N SER A 499 16.05 -8.02 9.98
CA SER A 499 17.14 -8.48 10.86
C SER A 499 16.60 -9.34 12.00
N SER A 500 17.49 -10.02 12.74
CA SER A 500 17.14 -10.76 13.96
C SER A 500 16.47 -9.89 15.01
N ASP A 501 16.80 -8.61 15.03
CA ASP A 501 16.28 -7.62 15.97
C ASP A 501 14.91 -7.04 15.56
N GLY A 502 14.40 -7.44 14.39
CA GLY A 502 13.12 -6.99 13.85
C GLY A 502 13.20 -5.72 13.01
N ASP A 503 14.40 -5.13 12.87
CA ASP A 503 14.62 -3.97 11.99
C ASP A 503 14.43 -4.38 10.54
N VAL A 504 13.94 -3.45 9.72
CA VAL A 504 13.74 -3.68 8.29
C VAL A 504 14.74 -2.86 7.50
N TRP A 505 15.58 -3.55 6.75
CA TRP A 505 16.55 -2.97 5.83
C TRP A 505 15.92 -2.89 4.44
N GLN A 506 16.10 -1.75 3.77
CA GLN A 506 15.64 -1.53 2.40
C GLN A 506 16.75 -0.83 1.61
N ALA A 507 17.19 -1.47 0.53
CA ALA A 507 18.13 -0.86 -0.42
C ALA A 507 17.38 -0.32 -1.63
N TYR A 508 17.69 0.91 -2.04
CA TYR A 508 17.16 1.57 -3.22
C TYR A 508 18.30 1.85 -4.18
N LEU A 509 18.15 1.46 -5.45
CA LEU A 509 19.20 1.52 -6.47
C LEU A 509 18.83 2.47 -7.60
N LYS A 510 19.78 3.35 -7.95
CA LYS A 510 19.87 4.03 -9.23
C LYS A 510 21.06 3.41 -9.99
N LYS A 511 20.76 2.76 -11.11
CA LYS A 511 21.77 2.02 -11.88
C LYS A 511 22.66 2.97 -12.69
N GLY A 512 23.96 2.70 -12.71
CA GLY A 512 24.94 3.41 -13.54
C GLY A 512 24.78 3.10 -15.03
N ALA A 513 25.11 4.06 -15.90
CA ALA A 513 24.99 3.94 -17.34
C ALA A 513 26.17 3.13 -17.93
N ARG A 514 26.08 1.80 -17.94
CA ARG A 514 27.10 0.94 -18.57
C ARG A 514 26.90 0.93 -20.10
N GLY A 515 27.85 1.50 -20.86
CA GLY A 515 27.95 1.33 -22.32
C GLY A 515 26.96 2.15 -23.18
N ALA A 516 26.41 3.25 -22.67
CA ALA A 516 25.65 4.20 -23.49
C ALA A 516 26.60 4.95 -24.45
N THR A 517 26.16 5.22 -25.68
CA THR A 517 26.85 6.16 -26.57
C THR A 517 27.04 7.51 -25.85
N PRO A 518 28.18 8.21 -26.04
CA PRO A 518 28.55 9.40 -25.28
C PRO A 518 27.73 10.63 -25.70
N ALA A 519 26.42 10.63 -25.45
CA ALA A 519 25.51 11.69 -25.89
C ALA A 519 24.46 12.13 -24.84
N ALA A 520 24.52 11.63 -23.61
CA ALA A 520 23.74 12.19 -22.50
C ALA A 520 24.69 12.85 -21.50
N GLU A 521 24.87 14.17 -21.61
CA GLU A 521 25.58 14.96 -20.59
C GLU A 521 24.96 14.68 -19.21
N GLY A 522 25.75 14.11 -18.29
CA GLY A 522 25.32 13.81 -16.91
C GLY A 522 25.04 12.34 -16.57
N ALA A 523 25.30 11.38 -17.45
CA ALA A 523 25.18 9.96 -17.12
C ALA A 523 26.26 9.52 -16.11
N GLU A 524 25.85 9.03 -14.94
CA GLU A 524 26.77 8.50 -13.93
C GLU A 524 27.23 7.09 -14.30
N GLU A 525 28.55 6.87 -14.34
CA GLU A 525 29.13 5.57 -14.69
C GLU A 525 28.96 4.51 -13.57
N MET A 526 28.72 4.96 -12.34
CA MET A 526 28.65 4.11 -11.14
C MET A 526 27.21 3.91 -10.67
N ASP A 527 26.94 2.74 -10.08
CA ASP A 527 25.71 2.48 -9.35
C ASP A 527 25.64 3.38 -8.09
N SER A 528 24.43 3.78 -7.71
CA SER A 528 24.16 4.56 -6.49
C SER A 528 23.08 3.87 -5.66
N VAL A 529 23.41 3.61 -4.38
CA VAL A 529 22.59 2.87 -3.43
C VAL A 529 22.28 3.74 -2.22
N ILE A 530 21.00 3.79 -1.86
CA ILE A 530 20.51 4.40 -0.62
C ILE A 530 19.89 3.30 0.23
N VAL A 531 20.36 3.14 1.47
CA VAL A 531 19.83 2.17 2.43
C VAL A 531 19.02 2.88 3.50
N LEU A 532 17.79 2.42 3.73
CA LEU A 532 16.96 2.82 4.86
C LEU A 532 16.86 1.65 5.85
N ILE A 533 17.26 1.89 7.10
CA ILE A 533 17.21 0.94 8.21
C ILE A 533 16.07 1.38 9.13
N TRP A 534 14.90 0.77 8.97
CA TRP A 534 13.73 1.05 9.80
C TRP A 534 13.86 0.33 11.13
N GLU A 535 14.05 1.10 12.20
CA GLU A 535 14.31 0.58 13.54
C GLU A 535 13.00 0.20 14.21
N TYR A 536 12.91 -1.08 14.61
CA TYR A 536 11.78 -1.56 15.38
C TYR A 536 11.81 -0.93 16.79
N ASN A 537 10.70 -0.30 17.19
CA ASN A 537 10.64 0.38 18.48
C ASN A 537 10.56 -0.66 19.60
N ARG A 538 11.72 -0.97 20.20
CA ARG A 538 11.85 -1.83 21.38
C ARG A 538 11.19 -1.11 22.56
N ARG A 539 9.90 -1.34 22.78
CA ARG A 539 9.20 -0.91 24.00
C ARG A 539 9.50 -1.83 25.17
#